data_AF-A0A543GDE1-F1
#
_entry.id   AF-A0A543GDE1-F1
#
_cell.length_a   1.000
_cell.length_b   1.000
_cell.length_c   1.000
_cell.angle_alpha   90.00
_cell.angle_beta   90.00
_cell.angle_gamma   90.00
#
_symmetry.space_group_name_H-M   'P 1'
#
loop_
_entity.id
_entity.type
_entity.pdbx_description
1 polymer ?
#
loop_
_entity_poly.entity_id
_entity_poly.type
_entity_poly.pdbx_seq_one_letter_code
_entity_poly.pdbx_strand_id
1 'polypeptide(L)' 'MLETIGIVLFVQGVGGLVNRLAESGSKGWWLQLHLLPDALHLPASIAMGVVGVLLVLRSMVGERRRKPGRSAP' A
#
# COMPACT_ATOMS: atom_id res chain seq x y z
N MET A 1 -13.29 -2.15 -1.99
CA MET A 1 -12.65 -2.47 -0.69
C MET A 1 -11.19 -2.89 -0.86
N LEU A 2 -10.87 -3.92 -1.66
CA LEU A 2 -9.47 -4.34 -1.88
C LEU A 2 -8.58 -3.22 -2.45
N GLU A 3 -9.11 -2.43 -3.39
CA GLU A 3 -8.43 -1.25 -3.91
C GLU A 3 -8.08 -0.25 -2.80
N THR A 4 -9.05 0.12 -1.96
CA THR A 4 -8.84 1.05 -0.83
C THR A 4 -7.77 0.53 0.13
N ILE A 5 -7.80 -0.76 0.48
CA ILE A 5 -6.80 -1.39 1.33
C ILE A 5 -5.42 -1.35 0.64
N GLY A 6 -5.37 -1.64 -0.66
CA GLY A 6 -4.14 -1.59 -1.45
C GLY A 6 -3.54 -0.18 -1.52
N ILE A 7 -4.37 0.84 -1.72
CA ILE A 7 -3.95 2.25 -1.70
C ILE A 7 -3.39 2.62 -0.32
N VAL A 8 -4.10 2.29 0.77
CA VAL A 8 -3.65 2.59 2.13
C VAL A 8 -2.31 1.90 2.43
N LEU A 9 -2.16 0.62 2.06
CA LEU A 9 -0.91 -0.13 2.24
C LEU A 9 0.23 0.46 1.41
N PHE A 10 -0.05 0.86 0.17
CA PHE A 10 0.94 1.49 -0.71
C PHE A 10 1.42 2.82 -0.14
N VAL A 11 0.49 3.69 0.27
CA VAL A 11 0.82 4.98 0.89
C VAL A 11 1.58 4.78 2.19
N GLN A 12 1.17 3.83 3.04
CA GLN A 12 1.89 3.51 4.28
C GLN A 12 3.31 2.98 4.03
N GLY A 13 3.49 2.12 3.03
CA GLY A 13 4.79 1.58 2.65
C GLY A 13 5.72 2.65 2.09
N VAL A 14 5.27 3.38 1.06
CA VAL A 14 6.09 4.41 0.39
C VAL A 14 6.38 5.57 1.34
N GLY A 15 5.38 6.07 2.06
CA GLY A 15 5.60 7.19 2.95
C GLY A 15 6.43 6.84 4.19
N GLY A 16 6.28 5.62 4.73
CA GLY A 16 7.17 5.13 5.79
C GLY A 16 8.62 4.93 5.31
N LEU A 17 8.81 4.49 4.06
CA LEU A 17 10.11 4.39 3.42
C LEU A 17 10.77 5.77 3.28
N VAL A 18 10.05 6.75 2.73
CA VAL A 18 10.52 8.13 2.59
C VAL A 18 10.87 8.74 3.94
N ASN A 19 10.04 8.52 4.98
CA ASN A 19 10.32 9.02 6.32
C ASN A 19 11.64 8.48 6.90
N ARG A 20 11.94 7.19 6.66
CA ARG A 20 13.21 6.59 7.07
C ARG A 20 14.39 7.10 6.26
N LEU A 21 14.22 7.26 4.94
CA LEU A 21 15.26 7.81 4.06
C LEU A 21 15.56 9.28 4.34
N ALA A 22 14.57 10.04 4.82
CA ALA A 22 14.75 11.42 5.25
C ALA A 22 15.40 11.55 6.64
N GLU A 23 15.84 10.45 7.25
CA GLU A 23 16.35 10.38 8.63
C GLU A 23 15.42 11.02 9.67
N SER A 24 14.13 11.13 9.33
CA SER A 24 13.11 11.64 10.22
C SER A 24 12.86 10.59 11.30
N GLY A 25 13.49 10.78 12.47
CA GLY A 25 13.22 9.98 13.66
C GLY A 25 11.78 10.10 14.18
N SER A 26 10.97 10.96 13.57
CA SER A 26 9.55 11.09 13.87
C SER A 26 8.78 9.89 13.35
N LYS A 27 8.03 9.22 14.23
CA LYS A 27 7.20 8.05 13.88
C LYS A 27 5.97 8.42 13.03
N GLY A 28 5.59 9.71 12.97
CA GLY A 28 4.51 10.20 12.10
C GLY A 28 3.16 9.50 12.32
N TRP A 29 2.43 9.20 11.23
CA TRP A 29 1.23 8.35 11.23
C TRP A 29 1.50 6.95 10.63
N TRP A 30 2.78 6.61 10.49
CA TRP A 30 3.25 5.39 9.87
C TRP A 30 3.15 4.25 10.89
N LEU A 31 2.14 3.38 10.76
CA LEU A 31 1.83 2.32 11.73
C LEU A 31 3.02 1.39 11.95
N GLN A 32 3.71 1.02 10.87
CA GLN A 32 4.91 0.19 10.93
C GLN A 32 6.03 0.82 11.77
N LEU A 33 6.18 2.15 11.78
CA LEU A 33 7.21 2.85 12.57
C LEU A 33 6.91 2.88 14.08
N HIS A 34 5.66 2.60 14.46
CA HIS A 34 5.24 2.52 15.87
C HIS A 34 5.28 1.09 16.41
N LEU A 35 5.02 0.10 15.55
CA LEU A 35 4.81 -1.28 15.96
C LEU A 35 6.04 -2.17 15.81
N LEU A 36 6.95 -1.83 14.88
CA LEU A 36 8.12 -2.64 14.59
C LEU A 36 9.39 -2.04 15.22
N PRO A 37 10.43 -2.86 15.43
CA PRO A 37 11.76 -2.38 15.79
C PRO A 37 12.46 -1.71 14.60
N ASP A 38 13.41 -0.82 14.87
CA ASP A 38 14.04 0.05 13.87
C ASP A 38 14.60 -0.68 12.65
N ALA A 39 15.21 -1.85 12.86
CA ALA A 39 15.77 -2.68 11.80
C ALA A 39 14.71 -3.21 10.80
N LEU A 40 13.44 -3.33 11.22
CA LEU A 40 12.36 -3.88 10.40
C LEU A 40 11.58 -2.82 9.63
N HIS A 41 11.78 -1.53 9.90
CA HIS A 41 11.03 -0.47 9.24
C HIS A 41 11.26 -0.41 7.74
N LEU A 42 12.51 -0.55 7.29
CA LEU A 42 12.86 -0.54 5.88
C LEU A 42 12.26 -1.75 5.12
N PRO A 43 12.50 -3.01 5.52
CA PRO A 43 11.92 -4.16 4.83
C PRO A 43 10.39 -4.19 4.91
N ALA A 44 9.79 -3.80 6.04
CA ALA A 44 8.34 -3.70 6.16
C ALA A 44 7.75 -2.66 5.21
N SER A 45 8.41 -1.51 5.05
CA SER A 45 7.95 -0.44 4.14
C SER A 45 7.91 -0.92 2.69
N ILE A 46 8.97 -1.62 2.28
CA ILE A 46 9.07 -2.21 0.94
C ILE A 46 7.98 -3.28 0.75
N ALA A 47 7.83 -4.20 1.71
CA ALA A 47 6.83 -5.24 1.64
C ALA A 47 5.41 -4.68 1.55
N MET A 48 5.07 -3.68 2.37
CA MET A 48 3.77 -3.01 2.34
C MET A 48 3.53 -2.28 1.01
N GLY A 49 4.54 -1.61 0.48
CA GLY A 49 4.47 -0.97 -0.84
C GLY A 49 4.16 -1.97 -1.94
N VAL A 50 4.92 -3.07 -2.01
CA VAL A 50 4.73 -4.13 -3.02
C VAL A 50 3.35 -4.78 -2.88
N VAL A 51 2.95 -5.17 -1.67
CA VAL A 51 1.63 -5.79 -1.42
C VAL A 51 0.51 -4.81 -1.78
N GLY A 52 0.64 -3.53 -1.43
CA GLY A 52 -0.34 -2.49 -1.77
C GLY A 52 -0.56 -2.38 -3.26
N VAL A 53 0.52 -2.29 -4.05
CA VAL A 53 0.45 -2.26 -5.53
C VAL A 53 -0.23 -3.52 -6.06
N LEU A 54 0.16 -4.71 -5.59
CA LEU A 54 -0.41 -5.97 -6.05
C LEU A 54 -1.91 -6.06 -5.78
N LEU A 55 -2.38 -5.54 -4.65
CA LEU A 55 -3.81 -5.52 -4.31
C LEU A 55 -4.60 -4.56 -5.20
N VAL A 56 -4.07 -3.37 -5.49
CA VAL A 56 -4.69 -2.42 -6.43
C VAL A 56 -4.79 -3.04 -7.82
N LEU A 57 -3.70 -3.60 -8.33
CA LEU A 57 -3.67 -4.25 -9.65
C LEU A 57 -4.66 -5.41 -9.74
N ARG A 58 -4.74 -6.26 -8.71
CA ARG A 58 -5.72 -7.37 -8.67
C ARG A 58 -7.16 -6.86 -8.62
N SER A 59 -7.43 -5.78 -7.88
CA SER A 59 -8.75 -5.16 -7.83
C SER A 59 -9.17 -4.65 -9.20
N MET A 60 -8.28 -3.92 -9.89
CA MET A 60 -8.54 -3.38 -11.24
C MET A 60 -8.81 -4.49 -12.28
N VAL A 61 -8.05 -5.59 -12.22
CA VAL A 61 -8.28 -6.75 -13.11
C VAL A 61 -9.62 -7.43 -12.83
N GLY A 62 -9.99 -7.56 -11.55
CA GLY A 62 -11.28 -8.12 -11.13
C GLY A 62 -12.47 -7.29 -11.60
N GLU A 63 -12.38 -5.97 -11.51
CA GLU A 63 -13.43 -5.05 -12.00
C GLU A 63 -13.55 -5.06 -13.52
N ARG A 64 -12.44 -5.14 -14.26
CA ARG A 64 -12.46 -5.28 -15.72
C ARG A 64 -13.21 -6.53 -16.19
N ARG A 65 -13.11 -7.64 -15.45
CA ARG A 65 -13.84 -8.88 -15.76
C ARG A 65 -15.32 -8.84 -15.38
N ARG A 66 -15.71 -7.98 -14.44
CA ARG A 66 -17.12 -7.80 -14.00
C ARG A 66 -17.93 -6.87 -14.90
N LYS A 67 -17.33 -6.29 -15.94
CA LYS A 67 -18.01 -5.50 -16.97
C LYS A 67 -18.19 -6.30 -18.28
N PRO A 68 -18.88 -7.46 -18.31
CA PRO A 68 -19.38 -7.98 -19.58
C PRO A 68 -20.63 -7.18 -19.94
N GLY A 69 -20.57 -6.45 -21.06
CA GLY A 69 -21.73 -5.89 -21.76
C GLY A 69 -22.69 -5.05 -20.93
N ARG A 70 -22.50 -3.72 -20.94
CA ARG A 70 -23.66 -2.84 -20.84
C ARG A 70 -24.49 -3.12 -22.09
N SER A 71 -25.53 -3.94 -21.93
CA SER A 71 -26.51 -4.22 -22.96
C SER A 71 -26.97 -2.89 -23.58
N ALA A 72 -26.80 -2.79 -24.89
CA ALA A 72 -27.58 -1.86 -25.70
C ALA A 72 -29.06 -2.20 -25.48
N PRO A 73 -29.88 -1.18 -25.18
CA PRO A 73 -30.96 -0.83 -26.08
C PRO A 73 -30.80 0.58 -26.66
#